data_AF-A0A9E0XHZ1-F1
#
_entry.id   AF-A0A9E0XHZ1-F1
#
_cell.length_a   1.000
_cell.length_b   1.000
_cell.length_c   1.000
_cell.angle_alpha   90.00
_cell.angle_beta   90.00
_cell.angle_gamma   90.00
#
_symmetry.space_group_name_H-M   'P 1'
#
loop_
_entity.id
_entity.type
_entity.pdbx_description
1 polymer ?
#
loop_
_entity_poly.entity_id
_entity_poly.type
_entity_poly.pdbx_seq_one_letter_code
_entity_poly.pdbx_strand_id
1 'polypeptide(L)'
;MKNILRQIDTAYVDSQTLLTLLNDYKKPREAILRMVKNEELVRLKNGVYLISEKIKLGQKTVIPFEQLANFLYGPSYVSMEWALSFYGMIPERVHTVTSMTLGRNKEYHTPIGDFS
;
A
#
# COMPACT_ATOMS: atom_id res chain seq x y z
N MET A 1 -5.20 20.15 3.06
CA MET A 1 -5.36 18.68 3.01
C MET A 1 -4.05 17.94 3.19
N LYS A 2 -2.96 18.31 2.48
CA LYS A 2 -1.59 17.76 2.69
C LYS A 2 -1.14 17.64 4.16
N ASN A 3 -1.59 18.55 5.04
CA ASN A 3 -1.19 18.51 6.45
C ASN A 3 -1.68 17.27 7.23
N ILE A 4 -2.80 16.65 6.82
CA ILE A 4 -3.36 15.48 7.52
C ILE A 4 -2.58 14.22 7.17
N LEU A 5 -2.22 14.03 5.90
CA LEU A 5 -1.48 12.84 5.45
C LEU A 5 -0.06 12.77 6.03
N ARG A 6 0.51 13.92 6.42
CA ARG A 6 1.80 14.01 7.13
C ARG A 6 1.77 13.44 8.55
N GLN A 7 0.60 13.35 9.18
CA GLN A 7 0.46 12.79 10.55
C GLN A 7 0.57 11.26 10.58
N ILE A 8 0.37 10.60 9.44
CA ILE A 8 0.55 9.17 9.30
C ILE A 8 2.04 8.92 9.14
N ASP A 9 2.65 7.99 9.86
CA ASP A 9 4.09 7.72 9.72
C ASP A 9 4.39 6.89 8.46
N THR A 10 3.57 5.88 8.21
CA THR A 10 3.69 4.93 7.09
C THR A 10 3.35 5.56 5.73
N ALA A 11 3.87 4.97 4.66
CA ALA A 11 3.53 5.35 3.29
C ALA A 11 2.15 4.85 2.84
N TYR A 12 1.52 3.96 3.60
CA TYR A 12 0.24 3.33 3.32
C TYR A 12 -0.74 3.54 4.47
N VAL A 13 -2.04 3.51 4.15
CA VAL A 13 -3.10 3.76 5.12
C VAL A 13 -4.41 3.08 4.69
N ASP A 14 -5.21 2.65 5.67
CA ASP A 14 -6.56 2.14 5.43
C ASP A 14 -7.64 3.22 5.51
N SER A 15 -8.82 2.91 4.99
CA SER A 15 -9.98 3.78 5.07
C SER A 15 -10.38 4.14 6.50
N GLN A 16 -10.22 3.25 7.47
CA GLN A 16 -10.69 3.49 8.84
C GLN A 16 -9.85 4.59 9.48
N THR A 17 -8.53 4.50 9.35
CA THR A 17 -7.56 5.50 9.80
C THR A 17 -7.82 6.85 9.12
N LEU A 18 -8.05 6.86 7.80
CA LEU A 18 -8.40 8.08 7.08
C LEU A 18 -9.72 8.70 7.58
N LEU A 19 -10.73 7.89 7.84
CA LEU A 19 -12.03 8.38 8.34
C LEU A 19 -11.91 8.97 9.74
N THR A 20 -11.06 8.39 10.60
CA THR A 20 -10.76 8.92 11.93
C THR A 20 -10.06 10.28 11.84
N LEU A 21 -9.05 10.41 10.96
CA LEU A 21 -8.32 11.67 10.76
C LEU A 21 -9.14 12.77 10.06
N LEU A 22 -10.22 12.38 9.35
CA LEU A 22 -11.11 13.28 8.63
C LEU A 22 -12.45 13.48 9.36
N ASN A 23 -12.55 13.15 10.65
CA ASN A 23 -13.78 13.24 11.44
C ASN A 23 -14.44 14.64 11.41
N ASP A 24 -13.64 15.71 11.33
CA ASP A 24 -14.12 17.10 11.27
C ASP A 24 -14.73 17.49 9.90
N TYR A 25 -14.55 16.66 8.87
CA TYR A 25 -15.12 16.92 7.55
C TYR A 25 -16.59 16.50 7.53
N LYS A 26 -17.47 17.39 7.03
CA LYS A 26 -18.90 17.07 6.83
C LYS A 26 -19.14 15.80 5.99
N LYS A 27 -18.22 15.51 5.06
CA LYS A 27 -18.28 14.33 4.17
C LYS A 27 -16.89 13.69 3.98
N PRO A 28 -16.42 12.87 4.94
CA PRO A 28 -15.05 12.33 4.93
C PRO A 28 -14.77 11.42 3.73
N ARG A 29 -15.74 10.60 3.33
CA ARG A 29 -15.59 9.69 2.16
C ARG A 29 -15.42 10.44 0.85
N GLU A 30 -16.16 11.53 0.64
CA GLU A 30 -15.99 12.39 -0.54
C GLU A 30 -14.61 13.08 -0.54
N ALA A 31 -14.09 13.42 0.64
CA ALA A 31 -12.73 13.95 0.75
C ALA A 31 -11.66 12.93 0.32
N ILE A 32 -11.80 11.65 0.72
CA ILE A 32 -10.91 10.57 0.25
C ILE A 32 -10.98 10.42 -1.27
N LEU A 33 -12.18 10.41 -1.87
CA LEU A 33 -12.33 10.31 -3.32
C LEU A 33 -11.67 11.49 -4.04
N ARG A 34 -11.77 12.70 -3.49
CA ARG A 34 -11.07 13.88 -4.02
C ARG A 34 -9.55 13.73 -3.91
N MET A 35 -9.03 13.21 -2.79
CA MET A 35 -7.59 12.96 -2.63
C MET A 35 -7.08 11.93 -3.64
N VAL A 36 -7.85 10.88 -3.94
CA VAL A 36 -7.51 9.93 -5.00
C VAL A 36 -7.53 10.61 -6.37
N LYS A 37 -8.55 11.41 -6.66
CA LYS A 37 -8.65 12.17 -7.93
C LYS A 37 -7.48 13.16 -8.12
N ASN A 38 -6.98 13.73 -7.04
CA ASN A 38 -5.87 14.67 -7.04
C ASN A 38 -4.49 13.98 -6.99
N GLU A 39 -4.43 12.65 -7.07
CA GLU A 39 -3.20 11.86 -6.93
C GLU A 39 -2.47 12.07 -5.58
N GLU A 40 -3.16 12.58 -4.56
CA GLU A 40 -2.64 12.64 -3.18
C GLU A 40 -2.63 11.23 -2.56
N LEU A 41 -3.58 10.39 -2.97
CA LEU A 41 -3.67 8.97 -2.63
C LEU A 41 -3.71 8.10 -3.88
N VAL A 42 -2.99 6.97 -3.84
CA VAL A 42 -3.10 5.90 -4.86
C VAL A 42 -3.86 4.74 -4.24
N ARG A 43 -5.01 4.37 -4.80
CA ARG A 43 -5.80 3.25 -4.30
C ARG A 43 -5.16 1.92 -4.73
N LEU A 44 -4.87 1.04 -3.76
CA LEU A 44 -4.32 -0.29 -4.03
C LEU A 44 -5.42 -1.36 -4.09
N LYS A 45 -6.34 -1.33 -3.13
CA LYS A 45 -7.58 -2.14 -3.14
C LYS A 45 -8.70 -1.36 -2.48
N ASN A 46 -9.88 -1.96 -2.35
CA ASN A 46 -10.94 -1.32 -1.58
C ASN A 46 -10.49 -1.08 -0.13
N GLY A 47 -10.41 0.20 0.24
CA GLY A 47 -10.08 0.64 1.58
C GLY A 47 -8.60 0.65 1.96
N VAL A 48 -7.68 0.48 0.99
CA VAL A 48 -6.23 0.61 1.23
C VAL A 48 -5.62 1.52 0.18
N TYR A 49 -4.79 2.44 0.64
CA TYR A 49 -4.21 3.51 -0.16
C TYR A 49 -2.73 3.69 0.15
N LEU A 50 -1.97 4.14 -0.86
CA LEU A 50 -0.65 4.74 -0.71
C LEU A 50 -0.76 6.26 -0.66
N ILE A 51 0.14 6.88 0.09
CA ILE A 51 0.30 8.32 0.21
C ILE A 51 1.41 8.74 -0.74
N SER A 52 1.04 9.44 -1.82
CA SER A 52 1.97 9.75 -2.93
C SER A 52 3.19 10.56 -2.50
N GLU A 53 3.05 11.46 -1.54
CA GLU A 53 4.16 12.27 -1.04
C GLU A 53 5.19 11.48 -0.22
N LYS A 54 4.81 10.33 0.33
CA LYS A 54 5.69 9.50 1.17
C LYS A 54 6.51 8.48 0.41
N ILE A 55 6.10 8.16 -0.82
CA ILE A 55 6.85 7.26 -1.70
C ILE A 55 7.79 8.01 -2.64
N LYS A 56 7.67 9.34 -2.79
CA LYS A 56 8.52 10.17 -3.64
C LYS A 56 9.67 10.77 -2.82
N LEU A 57 10.88 10.23 -2.97
CA LEU A 57 12.11 10.75 -2.36
C LEU A 57 12.96 11.44 -3.45
N GLY A 58 12.75 12.75 -3.63
CA GLY A 58 13.35 13.52 -4.72
C GLY A 58 12.83 13.02 -6.07
N GLN A 59 13.73 12.56 -6.94
CA GLN A 59 13.39 11.96 -8.23
C GLN A 59 13.14 10.44 -8.15
N LYS A 60 13.40 9.81 -7.00
CA LYS A 60 13.27 8.36 -6.82
C LYS A 60 11.94 8.02 -6.15
N THR A 61 11.28 6.98 -6.64
CA THR A 61 10.13 6.37 -5.96
C THR A 61 10.61 5.18 -5.13
N VAL A 62 10.28 5.16 -3.84
CA VAL A 62 10.60 4.05 -2.92
C VAL A 62 9.29 3.53 -2.34
N ILE A 63 8.98 2.27 -2.62
CA ILE A 63 7.73 1.61 -2.21
C ILE A 63 8.07 0.48 -1.24
N PRO A 64 7.44 0.43 -0.04
CA PRO A 64 7.67 -0.63 0.93
C PRO A 64 6.82 -1.86 0.58
N PHE A 65 7.22 -2.60 -0.45
CA PHE A 65 6.45 -3.72 -1.02
C PHE A 65 6.11 -4.82 0.00
N GLU A 66 7.05 -5.21 0.85
CA GLU A 66 6.88 -6.29 1.83
C GLU A 66 5.85 -5.90 2.90
N GLN A 67 5.88 -4.64 3.33
CA GLN A 67 4.94 -4.11 4.32
C GLN A 67 3.54 -3.99 3.71
N LEU A 68 3.46 -3.57 2.45
CA LEU A 68 2.21 -3.50 1.70
C LEU A 68 1.57 -4.87 1.51
N ALA A 69 2.34 -5.91 1.23
CA ALA A 69 1.81 -7.27 1.09
C ALA A 69 1.06 -7.70 2.36
N ASN A 70 1.70 -7.53 3.53
CA ASN A 70 1.10 -7.82 4.82
C ASN A 70 -0.13 -6.93 5.12
N PHE A 71 -0.10 -5.67 4.69
CA PHE A 71 -1.21 -4.73 4.87
C PHE A 71 -2.40 -5.03 3.92
N LEU A 72 -2.13 -5.54 2.73
CA LEU A 72 -3.14 -5.96 1.76
C LEU A 72 -3.83 -7.24 2.21
N TYR A 73 -3.12 -8.18 2.85
CA TYR A 73 -3.71 -9.43 3.30
C TYR A 73 -3.03 -9.96 4.57
N GLY A 74 -3.75 -9.93 5.69
CA GLY A 74 -3.30 -10.52 6.96
C GLY A 74 -4.29 -11.58 7.45
N PRO A 75 -3.84 -12.61 8.18
CA PRO A 75 -2.45 -12.95 8.52
C PRO A 75 -1.72 -13.65 7.35
N SER A 76 -0.56 -13.13 6.94
CA SER A 76 0.30 -13.72 5.91
C SER A 76 1.78 -13.35 6.11
N TYR A 77 2.68 -14.04 5.41
CA TYR A 77 4.12 -13.78 5.41
C TYR A 77 4.68 -13.77 3.98
N VAL A 78 5.41 -12.72 3.62
CA VAL A 78 6.16 -12.64 2.35
C VAL A 78 7.16 -13.80 2.26
N SER A 79 7.12 -14.55 1.16
CA SER A 79 7.81 -15.83 1.01
C SER A 79 8.16 -16.12 -0.46
N MET A 80 8.42 -17.39 -0.78
CA MET A 80 8.59 -17.92 -2.13
C MET A 80 9.68 -17.18 -2.91
N GLU A 81 9.53 -17.03 -4.23
CA GLU A 81 10.52 -16.41 -5.10
C GLU A 81 10.84 -14.97 -4.67
N TRP A 82 9.86 -14.22 -4.15
CA TRP A 82 10.12 -12.86 -3.64
C TRP A 82 11.14 -12.88 -2.51
N ALA A 83 10.96 -13.74 -1.51
CA ALA A 83 11.91 -13.84 -0.40
C ALA A 83 13.29 -14.33 -0.89
N LEU A 84 13.33 -15.31 -1.77
CA LEU A 84 14.59 -15.79 -2.34
C LEU A 84 15.34 -14.68 -3.09
N SER A 85 14.63 -13.89 -3.89
CA SER A 85 15.20 -12.75 -4.62
C SER A 85 15.66 -11.64 -3.68
N PHE A 86 14.85 -11.31 -2.67
CA PHE A 86 15.16 -10.31 -1.65
C PHE A 86 16.46 -10.64 -0.89
N TYR A 87 16.66 -11.92 -0.53
CA TYR A 87 17.88 -12.39 0.14
C TYR A 87 19.03 -12.72 -0.82
N GLY A 88 18.88 -12.48 -2.14
CA GLY A 88 19.91 -12.74 -3.13
C GLY A 88 20.23 -14.22 -3.36
N MET A 89 19.30 -15.12 -3.00
CA MET A 89 19.44 -16.56 -3.21
C MET A 89 19.19 -16.96 -4.67
N ILE A 90 18.48 -16.14 -5.44
CA ILE A 90 18.25 -16.32 -6.87
C ILE A 90 18.60 -15.03 -7.63
N PRO A 91 19.16 -15.14 -8.86
CA PRO A 91 19.49 -13.97 -9.69
C PRO A 91 18.28 -13.37 -10.42
N GLU A 92 17.18 -14.11 -10.55
CA GLU A 92 15.99 -13.67 -11.26
C GLU A 92 15.33 -12.47 -10.55
N ARG A 93 14.93 -11.49 -11.36
CA ARG A 93 14.10 -10.40 -10.87
C ARG A 93 12.67 -10.89 -10.71
N VAL A 94 12.19 -10.84 -9.49
CA VAL A 94 10.80 -11.19 -9.16
C VAL A 94 9.96 -9.91 -9.14
N HIS A 95 8.82 -9.96 -9.83
CA HIS A 95 7.94 -8.81 -10.01
C HIS A 95 6.67 -8.85 -9.15
N THR A 96 6.30 -10.03 -8.65
CA THR A 96 5.11 -10.25 -7.81
C THR A 96 5.54 -10.49 -6.37
N VAL A 97 4.99 -9.74 -5.43
CA VAL A 97 5.22 -9.97 -4.00
C VAL A 97 4.33 -11.12 -3.54
N THR A 98 4.94 -12.29 -3.37
CA THR A 98 4.21 -13.50 -2.96
C THR A 98 4.21 -13.66 -1.45
N SER A 99 3.04 -13.91 -0.86
CA SER A 99 2.87 -14.20 0.55
C SER A 99 2.22 -15.57 0.77
N MET A 100 2.61 -16.25 1.85
CA MET A 100 1.98 -17.50 2.31
C MET A 100 1.01 -17.21 3.45
N THR A 101 -0.13 -17.90 3.43
CA THR A 101 -1.21 -17.76 4.42
C THR A 101 -1.92 -19.10 4.60
N LEU A 102 -2.55 -19.29 5.77
CA LEU A 102 -3.49 -20.40 6.01
C LEU A 102 -4.91 -20.06 5.50
N GLY A 103 -5.13 -18.82 5.07
CA GLY A 103 -6.40 -18.35 4.54
C GLY A 103 -6.65 -18.76 3.08
N ARG A 104 -7.63 -18.11 2.45
CA ARG A 104 -7.90 -18.30 1.02
C ARG A 104 -6.82 -17.60 0.18
N ASN A 105 -6.47 -18.19 -0.96
CA ASN A 105 -5.64 -17.55 -1.97
C ASN A 105 -6.33 -16.29 -2.49
N LYS A 106 -5.56 -15.21 -2.70
CA LYS A 106 -6.03 -13.96 -3.28
C LYS A 106 -4.94 -13.30 -4.11
N GLU A 107 -5.34 -12.71 -5.22
CA GLU A 107 -4.46 -11.91 -6.05
C GLU A 107 -4.92 -10.45 -6.01
N TYR A 108 -3.95 -9.53 -5.95
CA TYR A 108 -4.16 -8.10 -5.98
C TYR A 108 -3.34 -7.49 -7.11
N HIS A 109 -4.02 -7.11 -8.18
CA HIS A 109 -3.45 -6.27 -9.24
C HIS A 109 -3.58 -4.81 -8.84
N THR A 110 -2.45 -4.16 -8.57
CA THR A 110 -2.44 -2.77 -8.12
C THR A 110 -1.63 -1.90 -9.10
N PRO A 111 -1.84 -0.57 -9.11
CA PRO A 111 -1.09 0.32 -9.99
C PRO A 111 0.43 0.33 -9.78
N ILE A 112 0.93 -0.26 -8.68
CA ILE A 112 2.36 -0.29 -8.33
C ILE A 112 3.00 -1.67 -8.50
N GLY A 113 2.22 -2.71 -8.81
CA GLY A 113 2.69 -4.09 -8.88
C GLY A 113 1.64 -5.10 -8.41
N ASP A 114 1.96 -6.37 -8.61
CA ASP A 114 1.09 -7.49 -8.27
C ASP A 114 1.48 -8.10 -6.93
N PHE A 115 0.47 -8.56 -6.19
CA PHE A 115 0.62 -9.26 -4.92
C PHE A 115 -0.25 -10.52 -4.94
N SER A 116 0.27 -11.63 -4.42
CA SER A 116 -0.41 -12.93 -4.39
C SER A 116 -0.23 -13.64 -3.06
#